data_AF-A0A7C1Y7V3-F1
#
_entry.id   AF-A0A7C1Y7V3-F1
#
_cell.length_a   1.000
_cell.length_b   1.000
_cell.length_c   1.000
_cell.angle_alpha   90.00
_cell.angle_beta   90.00
_cell.angle_gamma   90.00
#
_symmetry.space_group_name_H-M   'P 1'
#
loop_
_entity.id
_entity.type
_entity.pdbx_description
1 polymer ?
#
loop_
_entity_poly.entity_id
_entity_poly.type
_entity_poly.pdbx_seq_one_letter_code
_entity_poly.pdbx_strand_id
1 'polypeptide(L)'
;MGDAGAIPTATVSTPRISVPLSLYVVHDAEAGADGRLSSRRDEAGVRTIAQGIQRIWNGSGIVFEPVVVRTISVPPDIIGDLIAGRSNSFLQAAGDRFEVPEPGAVNGFYLPFLGGVNGFTPQRSRVFFVTDDPTVHDERVSGHEIGHILGLHHEPDDATRLMFSGT
;
A
#
# COMPACT_ATOMS: atom_id res chain seq x y z
N MET A 1 -50.64 -33.14 7.80
CA MET A 1 -49.66 -32.70 6.79
C MET A 1 -49.28 -31.28 7.16
N GLY A 2 -48.15 -31.11 7.86
CA GLY A 2 -47.67 -29.81 8.31
C GLY A 2 -46.66 -29.27 7.31
N ASP A 3 -46.95 -28.10 6.77
CA ASP A 3 -46.07 -27.33 5.90
C ASP A 3 -44.95 -26.72 6.75
N ALA A 4 -43.72 -27.24 6.57
CA ALA A 4 -42.54 -26.71 7.22
C ALA A 4 -42.04 -25.51 6.42
N GLY A 5 -42.54 -24.32 6.75
CA GLY A 5 -42.08 -23.07 6.18
C GLY A 5 -40.57 -22.91 6.34
N ALA A 6 -39.86 -22.87 5.22
CA ALA A 6 -38.43 -22.59 5.19
C ALA A 6 -38.17 -21.18 5.76
N ILE A 7 -37.32 -21.09 6.78
CA ILE A 7 -36.87 -19.79 7.29
C ILE A 7 -35.97 -19.16 6.22
N PRO A 8 -36.29 -17.97 5.71
CA PRO A 8 -35.42 -17.29 4.76
C PRO A 8 -34.08 -16.98 5.44
N THR A 9 -33.01 -17.54 4.91
CA THR A 9 -31.65 -17.21 5.33
C THR A 9 -31.37 -15.79 4.87
N ALA A 10 -31.49 -14.82 5.78
CA ALA A 10 -31.10 -13.46 5.48
C ALA A 10 -29.60 -13.45 5.16
N THR A 11 -29.26 -13.15 3.91
CA THR A 11 -27.90 -12.84 3.49
C THR A 11 -27.48 -11.57 4.23
N VAL A 12 -26.68 -11.72 5.30
CA VAL A 12 -26.08 -10.58 5.97
C VAL A 12 -25.06 -10.00 5.00
N SER A 13 -25.42 -8.91 4.32
CA SER A 13 -24.47 -8.13 3.56
C SER A 13 -23.51 -7.48 4.55
N THR A 14 -22.25 -7.92 4.59
CA THR A 14 -21.21 -7.22 5.36
C THR A 14 -21.20 -5.75 4.95
N PRO A 15 -21.28 -4.79 5.88
CA PRO A 15 -21.19 -3.37 5.56
C PRO A 15 -19.91 -3.09 4.79
N ARG A 16 -20.01 -2.40 3.66
CA ARG A 16 -18.85 -1.99 2.89
C ARG A 16 -18.17 -0.80 3.56
N ILE A 17 -16.88 -0.92 3.85
CA ILE A 17 -16.05 0.16 4.37
C ILE A 17 -15.22 0.69 3.22
N SER A 18 -15.52 1.92 2.81
CA SER A 18 -14.74 2.63 1.79
C SER A 18 -13.46 3.19 2.41
N VAL A 19 -12.33 2.86 1.81
CA VAL A 19 -11.00 3.33 2.21
C VAL A 19 -10.31 3.96 1.00
N PRO A 20 -10.11 5.29 0.96
CA PRO A 20 -9.38 5.92 -0.13
C PRO A 20 -7.94 5.40 -0.19
N LEU A 21 -7.47 5.06 -1.40
CA LEU A 21 -6.13 4.52 -1.65
C LEU A 21 -5.42 5.32 -2.74
N SER A 22 -4.22 5.77 -2.44
CA SER A 22 -3.36 6.51 -3.35
C SER A 22 -2.02 5.80 -3.45
N LEU A 23 -1.60 5.49 -4.67
CA LEU A 23 -0.37 4.77 -4.95
C LEU A 23 0.52 5.62 -5.85
N TYR A 24 1.76 5.82 -5.43
CA TYR A 24 2.68 6.74 -6.05
C TYR A 24 3.94 6.05 -6.58
N VAL A 25 4.22 6.23 -7.86
CA VAL A 25 5.53 5.97 -8.43
C VAL A 25 6.43 7.14 -8.05
N VAL A 26 7.49 6.90 -7.30
CA VAL A 26 8.40 7.97 -6.85
C VAL A 26 9.51 8.18 -7.89
N HIS A 27 9.62 9.39 -8.41
CA HIS A 27 10.77 9.82 -9.20
C HIS A 27 11.64 10.78 -8.38
N ASP A 28 12.95 10.68 -8.60
CA ASP A 28 13.92 11.68 -8.20
C ASP A 28 13.57 13.02 -8.87
N ALA A 29 13.33 14.05 -8.06
CA ALA A 29 12.95 15.37 -8.57
C ALA A 29 14.05 16.05 -9.41
N GLU A 30 15.31 15.68 -9.23
CA GLU A 30 16.45 16.25 -9.96
C GLU A 30 16.79 15.43 -11.20
N ALA A 31 16.78 14.10 -11.09
CA ALA A 31 17.19 13.20 -12.17
C ALA A 31 16.02 12.70 -13.05
N GLY A 32 14.77 12.87 -12.62
CA GLY A 32 13.59 12.39 -13.33
C GLY A 32 13.49 10.86 -13.35
N ALA A 33 12.71 10.32 -14.29
CA ALA A 33 12.40 8.88 -14.36
C ALA A 33 13.64 7.97 -14.50
N ASP A 34 14.71 8.46 -15.13
CA ASP A 34 15.94 7.69 -15.36
C ASP A 34 16.93 7.77 -14.19
N GLY A 35 16.57 8.51 -13.12
CA GLY A 35 17.37 8.63 -11.92
C GLY A 35 17.54 7.30 -11.18
N ARG A 36 18.73 7.06 -10.62
CA ARG A 36 19.00 5.84 -9.84
C ARG A 36 18.11 5.71 -8.59
N LEU A 37 17.59 6.83 -8.09
CA LEU A 37 16.68 6.88 -6.94
C LEU A 37 15.20 6.83 -7.35
N SER A 38 14.91 6.84 -8.65
CA SER A 38 13.56 6.75 -9.20
C SER A 38 13.10 5.31 -9.28
N SER A 39 11.81 5.09 -9.01
CA SER A 39 11.17 3.82 -9.27
C SER A 39 11.20 3.52 -10.76
N ARG A 40 11.44 2.26 -11.08
CA ARG A 40 11.39 1.68 -12.43
C ARG A 40 9.97 1.27 -12.82
N ARG A 41 9.02 1.35 -11.90
CA ARG A 41 7.61 1.07 -12.19
C ARG A 41 7.00 2.22 -12.97
N ASP A 42 5.89 1.92 -13.63
CA ASP A 42 5.01 2.92 -14.20
C ASP A 42 3.63 2.86 -13.53
N GLU A 43 2.80 3.87 -13.80
CA GLU A 43 1.46 3.92 -13.24
C GLU A 43 0.55 2.78 -13.71
N ALA A 44 0.82 2.18 -14.88
CA ALA A 44 0.02 1.06 -15.38
C ALA A 44 0.28 -0.20 -14.55
N GLY A 45 1.54 -0.52 -14.28
CA GLY A 45 1.94 -1.59 -13.37
C GLY A 45 1.40 -1.38 -11.97
N VAL A 46 1.51 -0.16 -11.43
CA VAL A 46 0.96 0.14 -10.09
C VAL A 46 -0.58 0.04 -10.05
N ARG A 47 -1.29 0.33 -11.14
CA ARG A 47 -2.74 0.05 -11.23
C ARG A 47 -3.05 -1.46 -11.19
N THR A 48 -2.21 -2.30 -11.78
CA THR A 48 -2.34 -3.76 -11.65
C THR A 48 -2.15 -4.22 -10.20
N ILE A 49 -1.21 -3.62 -9.47
CA ILE A 49 -1.01 -3.87 -8.03
C ILE A 49 -2.26 -3.45 -7.25
N ALA A 50 -2.84 -2.27 -7.53
CA ALA A 50 -4.08 -1.81 -6.90
C ALA A 50 -5.24 -2.82 -7.07
N GLN A 51 -5.40 -3.39 -8.27
CA GLN A 51 -6.40 -4.43 -8.52
C GLN A 51 -6.10 -5.71 -7.72
N GLY A 52 -4.83 -6.08 -7.59
CA GLY A 52 -4.39 -7.19 -6.75
C GLY A 52 -4.70 -6.99 -5.27
N ILE A 53 -4.42 -5.79 -4.75
CA ILE A 53 -4.77 -5.38 -3.38
C ILE A 53 -6.28 -5.53 -3.18
N GLN A 54 -7.11 -4.99 -4.09
CA GLN A 54 -8.56 -5.13 -3.97
C GLN A 54 -9.00 -6.60 -3.98
N ARG A 55 -8.40 -7.47 -4.82
CA ARG A 55 -8.71 -8.91 -4.81
C ARG A 55 -8.41 -9.56 -3.47
N ILE A 56 -7.28 -9.23 -2.84
CA ILE A 56 -6.89 -9.74 -1.51
C ILE A 56 -7.92 -9.34 -0.46
N TRP A 57 -8.39 -8.09 -0.49
CA TRP A 57 -9.26 -7.52 0.53
C TRP A 57 -10.77 -7.69 0.27
N ASN A 58 -11.18 -8.19 -0.90
CA ASN A 58 -12.60 -8.37 -1.25
C ASN A 58 -13.41 -9.15 -0.19
N GLY A 59 -12.79 -10.12 0.49
CA GLY A 59 -13.45 -10.94 1.51
C GLY A 59 -13.68 -10.24 2.85
N SER A 60 -13.10 -9.06 3.09
CA SER A 60 -13.18 -8.37 4.40
C SER A 60 -14.27 -7.29 4.49
N GLY A 61 -14.99 -7.03 3.39
CA GLY A 61 -15.91 -5.89 3.31
C GLY A 61 -15.21 -4.54 3.09
N ILE A 62 -13.89 -4.52 2.86
CA ILE A 62 -13.14 -3.32 2.52
C ILE A 62 -13.15 -3.10 1.01
N VAL A 63 -13.46 -1.87 0.61
CA VAL A 63 -13.42 -1.41 -0.77
C VAL A 63 -12.48 -0.22 -0.84
N PHE A 64 -11.48 -0.29 -1.70
CA PHE A 64 -10.59 0.83 -1.95
C PHE A 64 -11.22 1.77 -2.96
N GLU A 65 -11.73 2.91 -2.49
CA GLU A 65 -12.37 3.91 -3.34
C GLU A 65 -12.33 5.31 -2.69
N PRO A 66 -11.97 6.37 -3.45
CA PRO A 66 -11.37 6.31 -4.78
C PRO A 66 -9.97 5.67 -4.75
N VAL A 67 -9.54 5.12 -5.89
CA VAL A 67 -8.15 4.71 -6.11
C VAL A 67 -7.47 5.73 -7.01
N VAL A 68 -6.40 6.33 -6.52
CA VAL A 68 -5.55 7.25 -7.28
C VAL A 68 -4.21 6.58 -7.52
N VAL A 69 -3.74 6.58 -8.77
CA VAL A 69 -2.39 6.15 -9.12
C VAL A 69 -1.72 7.26 -9.91
N ARG A 70 -0.59 7.76 -9.41
CA ARG A 70 0.14 8.88 -10.01
C ARG A 70 1.64 8.72 -9.85
N THR A 71 2.39 9.42 -10.66
CA THR A 71 3.81 9.68 -10.44
C THR A 71 3.99 10.95 -9.61
N ILE A 72 4.94 10.94 -8.67
CA ILE A 72 5.34 12.14 -7.92
C ILE A 72 6.86 12.34 -7.99
N SER A 73 7.29 13.58 -7.86
CA SER A 73 8.70 13.94 -7.77
C SER A 73 9.08 14.22 -6.32
N VAL A 74 10.09 13.52 -5.81
CA VAL A 74 10.57 13.66 -4.42
C VAL A 74 12.05 14.08 -4.44
N PRO A 75 12.47 15.04 -3.60
CA PRO A 75 13.88 15.42 -3.50
C PRO A 75 14.80 14.22 -3.18
N PRO A 76 15.98 14.12 -3.82
CA PRO A 76 16.86 12.95 -3.69
C PRO A 76 17.41 12.76 -2.26
N ASP A 77 17.60 13.84 -1.51
CA ASP A 77 18.00 13.78 -0.10
C ASP A 77 16.94 13.09 0.78
N ILE A 78 15.67 13.35 0.51
CA ILE A 78 14.54 12.71 1.20
C ILE A 78 14.41 11.24 0.84
N ILE A 79 14.60 10.88 -0.45
CA ILE A 79 14.63 9.47 -0.88
C ILE A 79 15.81 8.74 -0.21
N GLY A 80 16.99 9.37 -0.18
CA GLY A 80 18.19 8.83 0.45
C GLY A 80 18.04 8.58 1.95
N ASP A 81 17.37 9.47 2.66
CA ASP A 81 17.02 9.27 4.07
C ASP A 81 16.11 8.06 4.28
N LEU A 82 15.07 7.94 3.46
CA LEU A 82 14.13 6.82 3.53
C LEU A 82 14.84 5.47 3.33
N ILE A 83 15.70 5.39 2.31
CA ILE A 83 16.57 4.23 2.04
C ILE A 83 17.44 3.86 3.24
N ALA A 84 17.92 4.87 3.97
CA ALA A 84 18.72 4.70 5.17
C ALA A 84 17.87 4.44 6.44
N GLY A 85 16.58 4.13 6.28
CA GLY A 85 15.66 3.80 7.37
C GLY A 85 15.11 5.01 8.13
N ARG A 86 15.33 6.24 7.65
CA ARG A 86 14.86 7.47 8.31
C ARG A 86 13.52 7.96 7.73
N SER A 87 12.48 7.13 7.82
CA SER A 87 11.16 7.45 7.23
C SER A 87 10.51 8.73 7.78
N ASN A 88 10.87 9.17 8.99
CA ASN A 88 10.32 10.39 9.58
C ASN A 88 10.66 11.65 8.77
N SER A 89 11.82 11.72 8.09
CA SER A 89 12.13 12.89 7.27
C SER A 89 11.25 12.97 6.03
N PHE A 90 10.91 11.82 5.43
CA PHE A 90 9.93 11.74 4.35
C PHE A 90 8.56 12.29 4.80
N LEU A 91 8.07 11.82 5.95
CA LEU A 91 6.76 12.24 6.48
C LEU A 91 6.72 13.74 6.84
N GLN A 92 7.81 14.30 7.33
CA GLN A 92 7.91 15.73 7.66
C GLN A 92 8.04 16.62 6.40
N ALA A 93 8.70 16.11 5.37
CA ALA A 93 8.88 16.82 4.10
C ALA A 93 7.63 16.76 3.19
N ALA A 94 6.77 15.76 3.36
CA ALA A 94 5.54 15.61 2.58
C ALA A 94 4.57 16.78 2.83
N GLY A 95 4.12 17.43 1.75
CA GLY A 95 3.25 18.61 1.80
C GLY A 95 3.99 19.94 1.99
N ASP A 96 5.29 19.92 2.24
CA ASP A 96 6.14 21.11 2.37
C ASP A 96 7.19 21.17 1.24
N ARG A 97 8.01 20.11 1.13
CA ARG A 97 9.10 20.02 0.14
C ARG A 97 8.70 19.28 -1.14
N PHE A 98 7.61 18.53 -1.12
CA PHE A 98 7.00 17.90 -2.29
C PHE A 98 5.51 17.69 -2.06
N GLU A 99 4.74 17.67 -3.15
CA GLU A 99 3.29 17.49 -3.08
C GLU A 99 2.91 16.01 -2.93
N VAL A 100 1.99 15.74 -2.00
CA VAL A 100 1.25 14.48 -1.94
C VAL A 100 -0.21 14.80 -2.27
N PRO A 101 -0.71 14.43 -3.47
CA PRO A 101 -2.02 14.89 -3.93
C PRO A 101 -3.20 14.51 -3.02
N GLU A 102 -3.13 13.35 -2.35
CA GLU A 102 -4.25 12.80 -1.58
C GLU A 102 -3.82 12.48 -0.13
N PRO A 103 -3.44 13.49 0.67
CA PRO A 103 -2.80 13.27 1.98
C PRO A 103 -3.72 12.59 3.00
N GLY A 104 -5.05 12.63 2.80
CA GLY A 104 -6.04 11.96 3.66
C GLY A 104 -6.26 10.47 3.36
N ALA A 105 -5.76 9.97 2.22
CA ALA A 105 -5.89 8.58 1.83
C ALA A 105 -4.89 7.67 2.57
N VAL A 106 -5.02 6.36 2.35
CA VAL A 106 -3.88 5.45 2.52
C VAL A 106 -2.91 5.68 1.36
N ASN A 107 -1.66 6.00 1.65
CA ASN A 107 -0.67 6.41 0.67
C ASN A 107 0.47 5.38 0.56
N GLY A 108 0.57 4.71 -0.58
CA GLY A 108 1.66 3.79 -0.90
C GLY A 108 2.68 4.44 -1.82
N PHE A 109 3.97 4.29 -1.53
CA PHE A 109 5.05 4.85 -2.34
C PHE A 109 5.98 3.73 -2.83
N TYR A 110 6.18 3.65 -4.14
CA TYR A 110 7.05 2.66 -4.77
C TYR A 110 8.41 3.29 -5.08
N LEU A 111 9.47 2.61 -4.67
CA LEU A 111 10.86 3.07 -4.77
C LEU A 111 11.76 1.95 -5.31
N PRO A 112 12.91 2.27 -5.94
CA PRO A 112 13.77 1.25 -6.54
C PRO A 112 14.38 0.31 -5.51
N PHE A 113 14.62 0.78 -4.28
CA PHE A 113 15.11 -0.05 -3.19
C PHE A 113 14.77 0.55 -1.82
N LEU A 114 14.58 -0.31 -0.81
CA LEU A 114 14.26 0.06 0.57
C LEU A 114 15.18 -0.61 1.59
N GLY A 115 16.49 -0.45 1.45
CA GLY A 115 17.44 -0.92 2.48
C GLY A 115 17.39 -2.42 2.80
N GLY A 116 16.85 -3.25 1.89
CA GLY A 116 16.78 -4.72 2.03
C GLY A 116 15.43 -5.29 2.47
N VAL A 117 14.40 -4.46 2.68
CA VAL A 117 13.02 -4.95 2.95
C VAL A 117 12.13 -4.85 1.70
N ASN A 118 11.10 -5.69 1.62
CA ASN A 118 10.11 -5.64 0.54
C ASN A 118 9.19 -4.43 0.66
N GLY A 119 8.77 -4.12 1.89
CA GLY A 119 8.00 -2.95 2.23
C GLY A 119 8.00 -2.70 3.72
N PHE A 120 7.46 -1.55 4.12
CA PHE A 120 7.20 -1.25 5.52
C PHE A 120 6.21 -0.09 5.69
N THR A 121 5.56 -0.08 6.86
CA THR A 121 4.63 0.95 7.31
C THR A 121 5.20 1.65 8.54
N PRO A 122 5.54 2.94 8.49
CA PRO A 122 5.87 3.70 9.68
C PRO A 122 4.72 3.66 10.69
N GLN A 123 5.05 3.45 11.97
CA GLN A 123 4.05 3.35 13.04
C GLN A 123 3.12 4.56 13.08
N ARG A 124 1.82 4.31 13.29
CA ARG A 124 0.77 5.35 13.40
C ARG A 124 0.68 6.29 12.19
N SER A 125 1.09 5.82 11.02
CA SER A 125 0.93 6.53 9.76
C SER A 125 -0.14 5.87 8.89
N ARG A 126 -0.62 6.60 7.88
CA ARG A 126 -1.43 6.07 6.76
C ARG A 126 -0.57 5.83 5.53
N VAL A 127 0.73 5.64 5.74
CA VAL A 127 1.75 5.62 4.69
C VAL A 127 2.43 4.27 4.70
N PHE A 128 2.72 3.74 3.53
CA PHE A 128 3.59 2.57 3.38
C PHE A 128 4.53 2.75 2.20
N PHE A 129 5.64 2.01 2.24
CA PHE A 129 6.67 2.03 1.20
C PHE A 129 6.88 0.61 0.69
N VAL A 130 7.07 0.45 -0.63
CA VAL A 130 7.33 -0.83 -1.28
C VAL A 130 8.48 -0.70 -2.27
N THR A 131 9.36 -1.69 -2.30
CA THR A 131 10.46 -1.73 -3.27
C THR A 131 9.97 -2.15 -4.65
N ASP A 132 10.73 -1.86 -5.71
CA ASP A 132 10.32 -2.22 -7.07
C ASP A 132 10.37 -3.72 -7.36
N ASP A 133 11.24 -4.45 -6.67
CA ASP A 133 11.45 -5.89 -6.88
C ASP A 133 11.38 -6.62 -5.53
N PRO A 134 10.19 -6.72 -4.92
CA PRO A 134 10.03 -7.49 -3.71
C PRO A 134 10.24 -8.98 -3.99
N THR A 135 10.63 -9.74 -2.97
CA THR A 135 10.84 -11.19 -3.09
C THR A 135 9.55 -12.00 -3.15
N VAL A 136 8.39 -11.35 -3.02
CA VAL A 136 7.05 -11.93 -3.14
C VAL A 136 6.18 -11.05 -4.04
N HIS A 137 4.95 -11.49 -4.35
CA HIS A 137 4.03 -10.70 -5.18
C HIS A 137 3.75 -9.31 -4.60
N ASP A 138 3.87 -8.29 -5.45
CA ASP A 138 3.70 -6.87 -5.11
C ASP A 138 2.41 -6.58 -4.34
N GLU A 139 1.28 -7.14 -4.80
CA GLU A 139 -0.01 -6.93 -4.16
C GLU A 139 -0.09 -7.54 -2.76
N ARG A 140 0.69 -8.59 -2.47
CA ARG A 140 0.78 -9.15 -1.11
C ARG A 140 1.57 -8.24 -0.19
N VAL A 141 2.68 -7.67 -0.65
CA VAL A 141 3.46 -6.69 0.14
C VAL A 141 2.60 -5.48 0.45
N SER A 142 2.06 -4.83 -0.59
CA SER A 142 1.21 -3.64 -0.39
C SER A 142 -0.04 -3.96 0.44
N GLY A 143 -0.65 -5.13 0.23
CA GLY A 143 -1.79 -5.60 1.02
C GLY A 143 -1.44 -5.85 2.49
N HIS A 144 -0.26 -6.39 2.77
CA HIS A 144 0.26 -6.61 4.13
C HIS A 144 0.49 -5.28 4.84
N GLU A 145 1.12 -4.32 4.18
CA GLU A 145 1.34 -2.98 4.73
C GLU A 145 0.03 -2.25 5.04
N ILE A 146 -0.96 -2.36 4.14
CA ILE A 146 -2.31 -1.86 4.42
C ILE A 146 -2.91 -2.56 5.66
N GLY A 147 -2.64 -3.85 5.86
CA GLY A 147 -3.03 -4.58 7.06
C GLY A 147 -2.51 -3.92 8.34
N HIS A 148 -1.24 -3.51 8.36
CA HIS A 148 -0.69 -2.76 9.48
C HIS A 148 -1.37 -1.41 9.70
N ILE A 149 -1.68 -0.68 8.63
CA ILE A 149 -2.42 0.60 8.71
C ILE A 149 -3.83 0.38 9.32
N LEU A 150 -4.45 -0.76 9.01
CA LEU A 150 -5.76 -1.16 9.53
C LEU A 150 -5.68 -1.81 10.93
N GLY A 151 -4.50 -1.87 11.55
CA GLY A 151 -4.30 -2.35 12.92
C GLY A 151 -4.09 -3.86 13.04
N LEU A 152 -3.79 -4.55 11.95
CA LEU A 152 -3.45 -5.97 11.99
C LEU A 152 -1.98 -6.18 12.39
N HIS A 153 -1.76 -7.15 13.28
CA HIS A 153 -0.44 -7.60 13.69
C HIS A 153 0.00 -8.80 12.86
N HIS A 154 1.29 -9.13 12.95
CA HIS A 154 1.83 -10.29 12.26
C HIS A 154 1.15 -11.59 12.69
N GLU A 155 0.91 -12.47 11.72
CA GLU A 155 0.64 -13.88 11.93
C GLU A 155 1.98 -14.60 12.17
N PRO A 156 2.18 -15.22 13.34
CA PRO A 156 3.47 -15.84 13.67
C PRO A 156 3.74 -17.15 12.92
N ASP A 157 2.70 -17.92 12.56
CA ASP A 157 2.89 -19.35 12.29
C ASP A 157 2.53 -19.78 10.86
N ASP A 158 1.61 -19.08 10.20
CA ASP A 158 1.08 -19.49 8.89
C ASP A 158 1.55 -18.57 7.76
N ALA A 159 2.58 -19.02 7.03
CA ALA A 159 3.16 -18.32 5.89
C ALA A 159 2.20 -18.09 4.71
N THR A 160 1.06 -18.78 4.68
CA THR A 160 0.02 -18.56 3.66
C THR A 160 -0.85 -17.35 3.97
N ARG A 161 -0.83 -16.85 5.21
CA ARG A 161 -1.60 -15.67 5.59
C ARG A 161 -0.98 -14.41 5.04
N LEU A 162 -1.83 -13.40 4.85
CA LEU A 162 -1.40 -12.08 4.41
C LEU A 162 -0.41 -11.46 5.40
N MET A 163 -0.68 -11.58 6.71
CA MET A 163 0.08 -10.92 7.76
C MET A 163 1.33 -11.69 8.24
N PHE A 164 1.80 -12.71 7.53
CA PHE A 164 3.05 -13.37 7.89
C PHE A 164 4.26 -12.48 7.57
N SER A 165 5.23 -12.36 8.47
CA SER A 165 6.34 -11.39 8.38
C SER A 165 7.32 -11.57 7.21
N GLY A 166 7.22 -12.68 6.47
CA GLY A 166 8.01 -12.96 5.26
C GLY A 166 7.42 -12.42 3.96
N THR A 167 6.39 -11.58 4.02
CA THR A 167 5.92 -10.75 2.90
C THR A 167 6.90 -9.65 2.54
#